data_AF-A0A8S0UBV0-F1
#
_entry.id   AF-A0A8S0UBV0-F1
#
_cell.length_a   1.000
_cell.length_b   1.000
_cell.length_c   1.000
_cell.angle_alpha   90.00
_cell.angle_beta   90.00
_cell.angle_gamma   90.00
#
_symmetry.space_group_name_H-M   'P 1'
#
loop_
_entity.id
_entity.type
_entity.pdbx_description
1 polymer ?
#
loop_
_entity_poly.entity_id
_entity_poly.type
_entity_poly.pdbx_seq_one_letter_code
_entity_poly.pdbx_strand_id
1 'polypeptide(L)' 'MIYEDRMRGSIDQVEAVIHFEDDTEELQQWDQQIVGLCQALNNILDGMATKGLPVPV' A
#
# COMPACT_ATOMS: atom_id res chain seq x y z
N MET A 1 -10.24 -16.53 17.47
CA MET A 1 -9.71 -15.55 16.49
C MET A 1 -10.18 -14.14 16.80
N ILE A 2 -11.39 -13.70 16.41
CA ILE A 2 -11.87 -12.33 16.72
C ILE A 2 -12.03 -12.09 18.23
N TYR A 3 -12.77 -12.97 18.93
CA TYR A 3 -12.92 -12.86 20.40
C TYR A 3 -11.60 -13.00 21.17
N GLU A 4 -10.63 -13.71 20.59
CA GLU A 4 -9.31 -13.91 21.19
C GLU A 4 -8.34 -12.77 20.85
N ASP A 5 -8.81 -11.72 20.16
CA ASP A 5 -8.01 -10.57 19.69
C ASP A 5 -6.81 -10.96 18.78
N ARG A 6 -6.93 -12.11 18.11
CA ARG A 6 -5.92 -12.64 17.18
C ARG A 6 -6.21 -12.28 15.72
N MET A 7 -7.31 -11.57 15.47
CA MET A 7 -7.82 -11.18 14.17
C MET A 7 -8.79 -10.02 14.36
N ARG A 8 -8.59 -8.91 13.65
CA ARG A 8 -9.51 -7.78 13.64
C ARG A 8 -10.56 -7.94 12.54
N GLY A 9 -11.79 -7.59 12.87
CA GLY A 9 -12.92 -7.77 11.96
C GLY A 9 -14.23 -8.12 12.64
N SER A 10 -15.28 -8.27 11.84
CA SER A 10 -16.65 -8.53 12.29
C SER A 10 -17.37 -9.55 11.39
N ILE A 11 -18.40 -10.19 11.94
CA ILE A 11 -19.22 -11.19 11.24
C ILE A 11 -20.61 -10.60 11.02
N ASP A 12 -20.99 -10.38 9.77
CA ASP A 12 -22.35 -10.06 9.37
C ASP A 12 -23.16 -11.35 9.17
N GLN A 13 -24.14 -11.57 10.04
CA GLN A 13 -24.97 -12.77 10.01
C GLN A 13 -26.17 -12.65 9.06
N VAL A 14 -26.55 -11.45 8.64
CA VAL A 14 -27.64 -11.22 7.68
C VAL A 14 -27.13 -11.48 6.27
N GLU A 15 -25.95 -10.95 5.94
CA GLU A 15 -25.32 -11.12 4.63
C GLU A 15 -24.47 -12.39 4.54
N ALA A 16 -24.20 -13.06 5.68
CA ALA A 16 -23.30 -14.20 5.79
C ALA A 16 -21.88 -13.87 5.28
N VAL A 17 -21.40 -12.67 5.57
CA VAL A 17 -20.09 -12.13 5.17
C VAL A 17 -19.21 -11.87 6.40
N ILE A 18 -17.90 -12.01 6.24
CA ILE A 18 -16.90 -11.64 7.25
C ILE A 18 -16.14 -10.43 6.75
N HIS A 19 -16.13 -9.35 7.54
CA HIS A 19 -15.31 -8.17 7.29
C HIS A 19 -13.99 -8.31 8.03
N PHE A 20 -12.88 -8.21 7.31
CA PHE A 20 -11.56 -8.10 7.91
C PHE A 20 -11.19 -6.62 7.99
N GLU A 21 -10.80 -6.20 9.17
CA GLU A 21 -10.32 -4.84 9.39
C GLU A 21 -8.80 -4.84 9.28
N ASP A 22 -8.28 -3.88 8.52
CA ASP A 22 -6.86 -3.54 8.51
C ASP A 22 -6.67 -2.32 9.42
N ASP A 23 -5.55 -2.27 10.15
CA ASP A 23 -5.20 -1.15 11.03
C ASP A 23 -4.69 0.06 10.25
N THR A 24 -4.62 -0.07 8.93
CA THR A 24 -4.04 0.93 8.04
C THR A 24 -5.07 2.02 7.72
N GLU A 25 -4.77 3.25 8.12
CA GLU A 25 -5.56 4.43 7.74
C GLU A 25 -5.47 4.68 6.23
N GLU A 26 -6.60 4.76 5.53
CA GLU A 26 -6.65 4.85 4.06
C GLU A 26 -5.86 6.05 3.50
N LEU A 27 -5.94 7.21 4.17
CA LEU A 27 -5.18 8.41 3.77
C LEU A 27 -3.68 8.21 3.95
N GLN A 28 -3.28 7.55 5.03
CA GLN A 28 -1.88 7.23 5.26
C GLN A 28 -1.36 6.23 4.22
N GLN A 29 -2.19 5.25 3.82
CA GLN A 29 -1.86 4.31 2.75
C GLN A 29 -1.70 5.04 1.41
N TRP A 30 -2.57 6.00 1.12
CA TRP A 30 -2.47 6.85 -0.07
C TRP A 30 -1.17 7.66 -0.10
N ASP A 31 -0.80 8.30 1.00
CA ASP A 31 0.47 9.02 1.12
C ASP A 31 1.67 8.09 0.89
N GLN A 32 1.65 6.89 1.48
CA GLN A 32 2.70 5.89 1.26
C GLN A 32 2.81 5.44 -0.21
N GLN A 33 1.68 5.29 -0.90
CA GLN A 33 1.66 4.95 -2.33
C GLN A 33 2.27 6.07 -3.18
N ILE A 34 1.97 7.33 -2.88
CA ILE A 34 2.58 8.48 -3.57
C ILE A 34 4.09 8.48 -3.38
N VAL A 35 4.55 8.33 -2.14
CA VAL A 35 5.98 8.28 -1.84
C VAL A 35 6.65 7.10 -2.56
N GLY A 36 6.04 5.92 -2.52
CA GLY A 36 6.53 4.72 -3.19
C GLY A 36 6.66 4.90 -4.71
N LEU A 37 5.66 5.55 -5.34
CA LEU A 37 5.70 5.86 -6.77
C LEU A 37 6.84 6.81 -7.11
N CYS A 38 7.00 7.90 -6.35
CA CYS A 38 8.08 8.85 -6.55
C CYS A 38 9.46 8.20 -6.37
N GLN A 39 9.60 7.32 -5.37
CA GLN A 39 10.82 6.56 -5.13
C GLN A 39 11.14 5.64 -6.31
N ALA A 40 10.13 4.93 -6.83
CA ALA A 40 10.29 4.04 -7.98
C ALA A 40 10.71 4.81 -9.24
N LEU A 41 10.10 5.99 -9.47
CA LEU A 41 10.49 6.86 -10.57
C LEU A 41 11.95 7.30 -10.45
N ASN A 42 12.37 7.77 -9.28
CA ASN A 42 13.76 8.19 -9.04
C ASN A 42 14.73 7.04 -9.32
N ASN A 43 14.44 5.83 -8.82
CA ASN A 43 15.26 4.65 -9.06
C ASN A 43 15.40 4.32 -10.57
N ILE A 44 14.33 4.54 -11.35
CA ILE A 44 14.37 4.36 -12.81
C ILE A 44 15.26 5.41 -13.46
N LEU A 45 15.11 6.70 -13.09
CA LEU A 45 15.91 7.80 -13.64
C LEU A 45 17.40 7.61 -13.31
N ASP A 46 17.73 7.22 -12.08
CA ASP A 46 19.09 6.89 -11.66
C ASP A 46 19.63 5.68 -12.45
N GLY A 47 18.78 4.66 -12.65
CA GLY A 47 19.08 3.50 -13.48
C GLY A 47 19.32 3.84 -14.96
N MET A 48 18.67 4.87 -15.48
CA MET A 48 18.89 5.37 -16.84
C MET A 48 20.21 6.15 -16.92
N ALA A 49 20.45 7.05 -15.97
CA ALA A 49 21.67 7.86 -15.90
C ALA A 49 22.92 6.97 -15.79
N THR A 50 22.89 5.95 -14.93
CA THR A 50 23.99 4.99 -14.78
C THR A 50 24.28 4.18 -16.04
N LYS A 51 23.27 3.96 -16.89
CA LYS A 51 23.40 3.28 -18.18
C LYS A 51 23.77 4.23 -19.34
N GLY A 52 23.95 5.51 -19.07
CA GLY A 52 24.24 6.53 -20.09
C GLY A 52 23.05 6.82 -21.03
N LEU A 53 21.83 6.49 -20.61
CA LEU A 53 20.62 6.83 -21.36
C LEU A 53 20.26 8.30 -21.12
N PRO A 54 19.72 9.01 -22.11
CA PRO A 54 19.27 10.39 -21.93
C PRO A 54 18.12 10.42 -20.93
N VAL A 55 18.29 11.20 -19.86
CA VAL A 55 17.24 11.46 -18.87
C VAL A 55 16.46 12.69 -19.32
N PRO A 56 15.14 12.60 -19.55
CA PRO A 56 14.32 13.78 -19.80
C PRO A 56 14.30 14.61 -18.52
N VAL A 57 14.85 15.83 -18.61
CA VAL A 57 14.88 16.85 -17.54
C VAL A 57 13.74 17.82 -17.72
#